data_AF-A0A2N3MZK7-F1
#
_entry.id   AF-A0A2N3MZK7-F1
#
_cell.length_a   1.000
_cell.length_b   1.000
_cell.length_c   1.000
_cell.angle_alpha   90.00
_cell.angle_beta   90.00
_cell.angle_gamma   90.00
#
_symmetry.space_group_name_H-M   'P 1'
#
loop_
_entity.id
_entity.type
_entity.pdbx_description
1 polymer ?
#
loop_
_entity_poly.entity_id
_entity_poly.type
_entity_poly.pdbx_seq_one_letter_code
_entity_poly.pdbx_strand_id
1 'polypeptide(L)'
;MADPAPAATLPLPRILCLPGGGVNAEIFHMQCRTLMARLNDTFRLVFVDGPFICPPPPTIVKVYGDYGPFRRWLRWQPDQPEIDAATAAGQIRYQIDLAMEEDDQRGATGPWVGLLGFSQGISFA
;
A
#
# COMPACT_ATOMS: atom_id res chain seq x y z
N MET A 1 -29.36 6.08 -31.65
CA MET A 1 -28.06 6.29 -30.98
C MET A 1 -28.13 5.44 -29.72
N ALA A 2 -27.38 4.34 -29.65
CA ALA A 2 -27.38 3.49 -28.46
C ALA A 2 -26.56 4.18 -27.37
N ASP A 3 -27.09 4.26 -26.14
CA ASP A 3 -26.33 4.73 -24.99
C ASP A 3 -25.10 3.82 -24.82
N PRO A 4 -23.91 4.39 -24.52
CA PRO A 4 -22.76 3.58 -24.16
C PRO A 4 -23.11 2.76 -22.92
N ALA A 5 -22.82 1.46 -22.95
CA ALA A 5 -23.00 0.59 -21.80
C ALA A 5 -22.27 1.20 -20.58
N PRO A 6 -22.88 1.17 -19.38
CA PRO A 6 -22.23 1.72 -18.19
C PRO A 6 -20.87 1.04 -18.01
N ALA A 7 -19.81 1.85 -17.87
CA ALA A 7 -18.48 1.35 -17.56
C ALA A 7 -18.56 0.47 -16.30
N ALA A 8 -17.96 -0.72 -16.34
CA ALA A 8 -17.97 -1.63 -15.20
C ALA A 8 -17.28 -0.96 -14.00
N THR A 9 -18.02 -0.71 -12.92
CA THR A 9 -17.50 -0.11 -11.68
C THR A 9 -17.12 -1.18 -10.67
N LEU A 10 -16.25 -0.84 -9.73
CA LEU A 10 -15.85 -1.70 -8.60
C LEU A 10 -16.44 -1.13 -7.29
N PRO A 11 -17.66 -1.56 -6.88
CA PRO A 11 -18.40 -0.94 -5.77
C PRO A 11 -17.99 -1.43 -4.37
N LEU A 12 -17.22 -2.52 -4.29
CA LEU A 12 -16.22 -2.83 -3.25
C LEU A 12 -15.91 -1.74 -2.21
N PRO A 13 -16.39 -1.75 -0.95
CA PRO A 13 -15.75 -0.94 0.09
C PRO A 13 -14.24 -1.23 0.17
N ARG A 14 -13.44 -0.20 0.35
CA ARG A 14 -11.98 -0.24 0.17
C ARG A 14 -11.23 -0.13 1.49
N ILE A 15 -10.22 -0.97 1.65
CA ILE A 15 -9.29 -0.95 2.77
C ILE A 15 -7.89 -0.66 2.22
N LEU A 16 -7.29 0.43 2.71
CA LEU A 16 -5.93 0.79 2.35
C LEU A 16 -4.93 -0.06 3.16
N CYS A 17 -4.00 -0.71 2.50
CA CYS A 17 -3.09 -1.69 3.06
C CYS A 17 -1.66 -1.11 3.09
N LEU A 18 -1.14 -0.88 4.31
CA LEU A 18 0.13 -0.22 4.59
C LEU A 18 1.20 -1.26 4.99
N PRO A 19 2.15 -1.60 4.10
CA PRO A 19 3.24 -2.54 4.39
C PRO A 19 4.10 -2.14 5.59
N GLY A 20 4.79 -3.12 6.17
CA GLY A 20 5.89 -2.84 7.11
C GLY A 20 7.10 -2.22 6.42
N GLY A 21 8.02 -1.67 7.22
CA GLY A 21 9.31 -1.21 6.70
C GLY A 21 10.16 -2.38 6.19
N GLY A 22 10.81 -2.19 5.05
CA GLY A 22 11.68 -3.19 4.43
C GLY A 22 10.96 -4.17 3.49
N VAL A 23 9.71 -3.89 3.14
CA VAL A 23 8.94 -4.58 2.10
C VAL A 23 8.27 -3.54 1.18
N ASN A 24 7.52 -3.99 0.17
CA ASN A 24 6.76 -3.14 -0.75
C ASN A 24 5.32 -3.66 -0.90
N ALA A 25 4.50 -2.96 -1.67
CA ALA A 25 3.10 -3.29 -1.91
C ALA A 25 2.93 -4.71 -2.47
N GLU A 26 3.78 -5.14 -3.40
CA GLU A 26 3.71 -6.48 -4.02
C GLU A 26 3.98 -7.61 -3.01
N ILE A 27 5.02 -7.45 -2.19
CA ILE A 27 5.33 -8.40 -1.12
C ILE A 27 4.18 -8.45 -0.11
N PHE A 28 3.63 -7.29 0.26
CA PHE A 28 2.53 -7.26 1.23
C PHE A 28 1.25 -7.88 0.67
N HIS A 29 0.98 -7.68 -0.62
CA HIS A 29 -0.09 -8.38 -1.34
C HIS A 29 0.07 -9.91 -1.26
N MET A 30 1.27 -10.44 -1.53
CA MET A 30 1.54 -11.88 -1.39
C MET A 30 1.40 -12.39 0.05
N GLN A 31 1.81 -11.58 1.04
CA GLN A 31 1.64 -11.89 2.46
C GLN A 31 0.16 -11.91 2.85
N CYS A 32 -0.67 -11.05 2.27
CA CYS A 32 -2.10 -10.94 2.52
C CYS A 32 -2.97 -11.92 1.71
N ARG A 33 -2.41 -12.84 0.91
CA ARG A 33 -3.17 -13.76 0.04
C ARG A 33 -4.33 -14.50 0.73
N THR A 34 -4.13 -14.96 1.96
CA THR A 34 -5.17 -15.66 2.73
C THR A 34 -6.27 -14.71 3.20
N LEU A 35 -5.91 -13.47 3.55
CA LEU A 35 -6.87 -12.43 3.91
C LEU A 35 -7.70 -12.03 2.69
N MET A 36 -7.04 -11.81 1.55
CA MET A 36 -7.70 -11.50 0.28
C MET A 36 -8.72 -12.57 -0.09
N ALA A 37 -8.36 -13.86 0.01
CA ALA A 37 -9.28 -14.96 -0.28
C ALA A 37 -10.53 -14.99 0.61
N ARG A 38 -10.48 -14.40 1.81
CA ARG A 38 -11.59 -14.33 2.76
C ARG A 38 -12.43 -13.05 2.65
N LEU A 39 -11.87 -12.00 2.05
CA LEU A 39 -12.49 -10.68 1.99
C LEU A 39 -12.86 -10.25 0.55
N ASN A 40 -12.50 -11.02 -0.48
CA ASN A 40 -12.64 -10.58 -1.87
C ASN A 40 -14.08 -10.32 -2.34
N ASP A 41 -15.07 -10.84 -1.62
CA ASP A 41 -16.50 -10.68 -1.88
C ASP A 41 -17.10 -9.47 -1.14
N THR A 42 -16.38 -8.94 -0.16
CA THR A 42 -16.88 -7.95 0.81
C THR A 42 -16.08 -6.66 0.80
N PHE A 43 -14.77 -6.76 0.54
CA PHE A 43 -13.84 -5.64 0.51
C PHE A 43 -12.85 -5.74 -0.64
N ARG A 44 -12.43 -4.57 -1.10
CA ARG A 44 -11.28 -4.41 -1.98
C ARG A 44 -10.08 -3.97 -1.14
N LEU A 45 -8.97 -4.69 -1.25
CA LEU A 45 -7.71 -4.33 -0.60
C LEU A 45 -6.83 -3.56 -1.59
N VAL A 46 -6.34 -2.38 -1.19
CA VAL A 46 -5.48 -1.52 -2.01
C VAL A 46 -4.15 -1.35 -1.32
N PHE A 47 -3.06 -1.81 -1.93
CA PHE A 47 -1.73 -1.85 -1.33
C PHE A 47 -0.91 -0.64 -1.73
N VAL A 48 -0.27 0.01 -0.76
CA VAL A 48 0.49 1.25 -0.97
C VAL A 48 1.97 1.00 -0.79
N ASP A 49 2.81 1.65 -1.58
CA ASP A 49 4.26 1.64 -1.38
C ASP A 49 4.70 2.71 -0.37
N GLY A 50 5.70 2.36 0.46
CA GLY A 50 6.37 3.35 1.29
C GLY A 50 7.19 4.32 0.42
N PRO A 51 7.28 5.61 0.78
CA PRO A 51 7.95 6.62 -0.05
C PRO A 51 9.47 6.42 -0.19
N PHE A 52 10.14 5.86 0.82
CA PHE A 52 11.61 5.85 0.86
C PHE A 52 12.16 4.47 0.58
N ILE A 53 13.20 4.38 -0.25
CA ILE A 53 13.91 3.11 -0.48
C ILE A 53 14.73 2.74 0.77
N CYS A 54 14.80 1.45 1.06
CA CYS A 54 15.68 0.91 2.09
C CYS A 54 16.18 -0.50 1.75
N PRO A 55 17.20 -0.99 2.46
CA PRO A 55 17.58 -2.41 2.41
C PRO A 55 16.47 -3.30 3.02
N PRO A 56 16.26 -4.51 2.47
CA PRO A 56 15.36 -5.49 3.06
C PRO A 56 15.93 -6.11 4.35
N PRO A 57 15.08 -6.54 5.29
CA PRO A 57 15.49 -7.41 6.39
C PRO A 57 16.02 -8.76 5.87
N PRO A 58 17.00 -9.40 6.54
CA PRO A 58 17.53 -10.71 6.11
C PRO A 58 16.46 -11.80 5.97
N THR A 59 15.39 -11.72 6.77
CA THR A 59 14.24 -12.65 6.70
C THR A 59 13.42 -12.48 5.43
N ILE A 60 13.33 -11.26 4.90
CA ILE A 60 12.63 -10.95 3.65
C ILE A 60 13.47 -11.42 2.46
N VAL A 61 14.78 -11.19 2.46
CA VAL A 61 15.70 -11.58 1.37
C VAL A 61 15.59 -13.07 1.02
N LYS A 62 15.44 -13.93 2.03
CA LYS A 62 15.36 -15.39 1.83
C LYS A 62 14.21 -15.84 0.93
N VAL A 63 13.13 -15.07 0.86
CA VAL A 63 11.90 -15.44 0.14
C VAL A 63 11.57 -14.45 -0.98
N TYR A 64 11.86 -13.17 -0.76
CA TYR A 64 11.46 -12.06 -1.63
C TYR A 64 12.66 -11.21 -2.11
N GLY A 65 13.87 -11.75 -2.11
CA GLY A 65 15.09 -11.00 -2.44
C GLY A 65 15.05 -10.33 -3.82
N ASP A 66 14.36 -10.95 -4.79
CA ASP A 66 14.25 -10.46 -6.16
C ASP A 66 13.09 -9.48 -6.38
N TYR A 67 12.29 -9.21 -5.35
CA TYR A 67 11.13 -8.32 -5.40
C TYR A 67 11.46 -6.89 -4.98
N GLY A 68 12.70 -6.44 -5.22
CA GLY A 68 13.08 -5.04 -5.00
C GLY A 68 12.43 -4.09 -6.02
N PRO A 69 12.42 -2.76 -5.77
CA PRO A 69 13.00 -2.09 -4.60
C PRO A 69 12.15 -2.25 -3.33
N PHE A 70 12.80 -2.30 -2.17
CA PHE A 70 12.15 -2.36 -0.85
C PHE A 70 11.95 -0.96 -0.28
N ARG A 71 10.88 -0.77 0.49
CA ARG A 71 10.41 0.56 0.92
C ARG A 71 10.28 0.67 2.44
N ARG A 72 10.31 1.91 2.93
CA ARG A 72 10.02 2.31 4.31
C ARG A 72 9.21 3.59 4.34
N TRP A 73 8.56 3.82 5.49
CA TRP A 73 7.73 5.01 5.74
C TRP A 73 8.46 6.10 6.49
N LEU A 74 9.18 5.73 7.55
CA LEU A 74 9.90 6.63 8.42
C LEU A 74 11.32 6.12 8.65
N ARG A 75 12.18 6.98 9.17
CA ARG A 75 13.53 6.60 9.60
C ARG A 75 13.46 5.79 10.90
N TRP A 76 14.20 4.69 10.98
CA TRP A 76 14.35 3.91 12.23
C TRP A 76 15.78 3.48 12.54
N GLN A 77 16.73 3.69 11.62
CA GLN A 77 18.15 3.38 11.83
C GLN A 77 19.04 4.64 11.64
N PRO A 78 20.20 4.69 12.30
CA PRO A 78 21.14 5.80 12.19
C PRO A 78 21.67 6.07 10.77
N ASP A 79 21.88 5.02 9.99
CA ASP A 79 22.45 5.03 8.63
C ASP A 79 21.47 5.50 7.55
N GLN A 80 20.17 5.58 7.87
CA GLN A 80 19.15 6.09 6.97
C GLN A 80 19.18 7.63 6.96
N PRO A 81 18.99 8.27 5.78
CA PRO A 81 18.95 9.72 5.66
C PRO A 81 17.95 10.35 6.63
N GLU A 82 18.37 11.43 7.27
CA GLU A 82 17.50 12.26 8.07
C GLU A 82 16.53 13.01 7.15
N ILE A 83 15.25 12.99 7.52
CA ILE A 83 14.16 13.60 6.77
C ILE A 83 13.34 14.35 7.81
N ASP A 84 13.10 15.64 7.59
CA ASP A 84 12.28 16.41 8.50
C ASP A 84 10.83 15.91 8.49
N ALA A 85 10.11 16.15 9.59
CA ALA A 85 8.77 15.62 9.77
C ALA A 85 7.77 16.11 8.70
N ALA A 86 7.92 17.34 8.21
CA ALA A 86 7.00 17.91 7.21
C ALA A 86 7.22 17.24 5.84
N THR A 87 8.47 17.09 5.42
CA THR A 87 8.81 16.36 4.19
C THR A 87 8.38 14.90 4.27
N ALA A 88 8.62 14.22 5.40
CA ALA A 88 8.19 12.84 5.60
C ALA A 88 6.66 12.71 5.49
N ALA A 89 5.90 13.55 6.19
CA ALA A 89 4.44 13.55 6.13
C ALA A 89 3.91 13.84 4.72
N GLY A 90 4.53 14.79 3.99
CA GLY A 90 4.15 15.12 2.62
C GLY A 90 4.36 13.95 1.65
N GLN A 91 5.49 13.25 1.76
CA GLN A 91 5.79 12.08 0.93
C GLN A 91 4.87 10.88 1.24
N ILE A 92 4.56 10.64 2.52
CA ILE A 92 3.61 9.61 2.93
C ILE A 92 2.21 9.91 2.38
N ARG A 93 1.75 11.15 2.55
CA ARG A 93 0.46 11.61 2.01
C ARG A 93 0.41 11.42 0.49
N TYR A 94 1.46 11.83 -0.22
CA TYR A 94 1.55 11.67 -1.67
C TYR A 94 1.42 10.21 -2.12
N GLN A 95 2.09 9.25 -1.46
CA GLN A 95 1.97 7.83 -1.81
C GLN A 95 0.56 7.27 -1.56
N ILE A 96 -0.08 7.70 -0.46
CA ILE A 96 -1.46 7.31 -0.16
C ILE A 96 -2.42 7.86 -1.21
N ASP A 97 -2.33 9.17 -1.50
CA ASP A 97 -3.21 9.83 -2.47
C ASP A 97 -3.03 9.22 -3.87
N LEU A 98 -1.77 8.95 -4.28
CA LEU A 98 -1.47 8.27 -5.54
C LEU A 98 -2.14 6.89 -5.62
N ALA A 99 -2.02 6.06 -4.58
CA ALA A 99 -2.63 4.73 -4.56
C ALA A 99 -4.17 4.80 -4.59
N MET A 100 -4.77 5.81 -3.95
CA MET A 100 -6.20 6.03 -3.99
C MET A 100 -6.67 6.47 -5.38
N GLU A 101 -5.95 7.42 -6.01
CA GLU A 101 -6.22 7.91 -7.36
C GLU A 101 -6.05 6.80 -8.42
N GLU A 102 -5.01 5.98 -8.32
CA GLU A 102 -4.81 4.83 -9.21
C GLU A 102 -5.95 3.81 -9.08
N ASP A 103 -6.48 3.60 -7.86
CA ASP A 103 -7.62 2.71 -7.66
C ASP A 103 -8.93 3.28 -8.24
N ASP A 104 -9.16 4.59 -8.07
CA ASP A 104 -10.27 5.31 -8.69
C ASP A 104 -10.19 5.23 -10.24
N GLN A 105 -9.00 5.41 -10.81
CA GLN A 105 -8.75 5.29 -12.26
C GLN A 105 -9.01 3.87 -12.79
N ARG A 106 -8.92 2.85 -11.93
CA ARG A 106 -9.30 1.46 -12.25
C ARG A 106 -10.82 1.22 -12.17
N GLY A 107 -11.61 2.26 -11.92
CA GLY A 107 -13.07 2.22 -11.86
C GLY A 107 -13.63 1.91 -10.47
N ALA A 108 -12.83 2.07 -9.41
CA ALA A 108 -13.31 1.87 -8.06
C ALA A 108 -14.23 3.01 -7.60
N THR A 109 -15.36 2.65 -7.00
CA THR A 109 -16.39 3.59 -6.56
C THR A 109 -16.86 3.36 -5.13
N GLY A 110 -16.52 2.24 -4.50
CA GLY A 110 -16.92 1.95 -3.12
C GLY A 110 -16.28 2.90 -2.12
N PRO A 111 -16.82 3.11 -0.91
CA PRO A 111 -16.20 4.01 0.06
C PRO A 111 -14.87 3.47 0.59
N TRP A 112 -13.94 4.35 0.98
CA TRP A 112 -12.80 3.97 1.83
C TRP A 112 -13.30 3.78 3.27
N VAL A 113 -13.13 2.57 3.82
CA VAL A 113 -13.76 2.16 5.09
C VAL A 113 -12.77 1.72 6.16
N GLY A 114 -11.48 1.66 5.87
CA GLY A 114 -10.49 1.32 6.87
C GLY A 114 -9.05 1.29 6.37
N LEU A 115 -8.14 1.12 7.32
CA LEU A 115 -6.72 0.92 7.12
C LEU A 115 -6.32 -0.46 7.68
N LEU A 116 -5.44 -1.15 6.96
CA LEU A 116 -4.78 -2.37 7.40
C LEU A 116 -3.27 -2.14 7.36
N GLY A 117 -2.63 -1.99 8.51
CA GLY A 117 -1.19 -1.77 8.61
C GLY A 117 -0.45 -2.94 9.26
N PHE A 118 0.80 -3.17 8.87
CA PHE A 118 1.72 -4.04 9.59
C PHE A 118 2.96 -3.28 10.06
N SER A 119 3.35 -3.46 11.32
CA SER A 119 4.56 -2.86 11.91
C SER A 119 4.65 -1.36 11.63
N GLN A 120 5.70 -0.88 10.96
CA GLN A 120 5.84 0.55 10.64
C GLN A 120 4.64 1.13 9.87
N GLY A 121 3.95 0.32 9.06
CA GLY A 121 2.78 0.74 8.30
C GLY A 121 1.60 1.24 9.16
N ILE A 122 1.59 0.99 10.48
CA ILE A 122 0.58 1.54 11.39
C ILE A 122 1.07 2.76 12.19
N SER A 123 2.38 3.05 12.16
CA SER A 123 2.95 4.09 13.04
C SER A 123 2.51 5.52 12.71
N PHE A 124 1.96 5.73 11.52
CA PHE A 124 1.48 7.02 11.01
C PHE A 124 0.02 6.94 10.51
N ALA A 125 -0.64 5.80 10.74
CA ALA A 125 -2.03 5.56 10.33
C ALA A 125 -3.03 6.29 11.24
#